data_AF-A0A246G2R3-F1
#
_entry.id   AF-A0A246G2R3-F1
#
_cell.length_a   1.000
_cell.length_b   1.000
_cell.length_c   1.000
_cell.angle_alpha   90.00
_cell.angle_beta   90.00
_cell.angle_gamma   90.00
#
_symmetry.space_group_name_H-M   'P 1'
#
loop_
_entity.id
_entity.type
_entity.pdbx_description
1 polymer ?
#
loop_
_entity_poly.entity_id
_entity_poly.type
_entity_poly.pdbx_seq_one_letter_code
_entity_poly.pdbx_strand_id
1 'polypeptide(L)'
;MSAKDIPLGHVVPGYVTFVGSDTPWAGRQFMSFSYSVNGQRFHKSLNETVDAWSTATLRKATYGLQVGDPVSVWCSLTDPDVCCIGEKPAEKPAILRLIETLGSLGPL
;
A
#
# COMPACT_ATOMS: atom_id res chain seq x y z
N MET A 1 1.25 15.13 -14.16
CA MET A 1 1.35 15.81 -12.84
C MET A 1 2.43 15.10 -12.03
N SER A 2 3.37 15.85 -11.45
CA SER A 2 4.69 15.38 -10.98
C SER A 2 4.63 14.61 -9.65
N ALA A 3 5.58 13.71 -9.40
CA ALA A 3 5.79 12.94 -8.16
C ALA A 3 6.03 13.77 -6.88
N LYS A 4 5.84 15.09 -6.94
CA LYS A 4 6.01 16.06 -5.86
C LYS A 4 4.94 15.99 -4.77
N ASP A 5 3.82 15.30 -5.03
CA ASP A 5 2.67 15.28 -4.12
C ASP A 5 2.54 14.01 -3.27
N ILE A 6 3.51 13.10 -3.34
CA ILE A 6 3.52 11.93 -2.47
C ILE A 6 4.34 12.31 -1.23
N PRO A 7 3.78 12.14 -0.01
CA PRO A 7 4.47 12.44 1.24
C PRO A 7 5.89 11.89 1.25
N LEU A 8 6.78 12.53 2.00
CA LEU A 8 8.06 11.90 2.32
C LEU A 8 7.75 10.62 3.09
N GLY A 9 8.46 9.56 2.75
CA GLY A 9 8.30 8.26 3.38
C GLY A 9 9.62 7.53 3.43
N HIS A 10 9.65 6.45 4.16
CA HIS A 10 10.81 5.57 4.25
C HIS A 10 10.42 4.14 3.96
N VAL A 11 11.42 3.31 3.67
CA VAL A 11 11.22 1.88 3.45
C VAL A 11 11.56 1.15 4.74
N VAL A 12 10.63 0.34 5.22
CA VAL A 12 10.78 -0.51 6.40
C VAL A 12 10.57 -1.97 6.03
N PRO A 13 11.19 -2.91 6.75
CA PRO A 13 10.94 -4.33 6.54
C PRO A 13 9.52 -4.69 7.02
N GLY A 14 8.84 -5.49 6.21
CA GLY A 14 7.61 -6.17 6.55
C GLY A 14 7.69 -7.63 6.17
N TYR A 15 6.60 -8.35 6.39
CA TYR A 15 6.46 -9.74 5.97
C TYR A 15 5.04 -10.04 5.54
N VAL A 16 4.92 -10.98 4.61
CA VAL A 16 3.64 -11.46 4.13
C VAL A 16 2.94 -12.27 5.22
N THR A 17 1.70 -11.95 5.51
CA THR A 17 0.87 -12.66 6.50
C THR A 17 -0.19 -13.54 5.86
N PHE A 18 -0.57 -13.27 4.62
CA PHE A 18 -1.53 -14.07 3.88
C PHE A 18 -1.31 -13.92 2.36
N VAL A 19 -1.47 -15.01 1.62
CA VAL A 19 -1.57 -15.02 0.16
C VAL A 19 -2.70 -15.96 -0.23
N GLY A 20 -3.63 -15.49 -1.05
CA GLY A 20 -4.75 -16.30 -1.54
C GLY A 20 -5.37 -15.71 -2.80
N SER A 21 -6.42 -16.37 -3.28
CA SER A 21 -7.28 -15.87 -4.36
C SER A 21 -8.70 -15.74 -3.84
N ASP A 22 -9.34 -14.60 -4.06
CA ASP A 22 -10.75 -14.42 -3.73
C ASP A 22 -11.59 -15.15 -4.79
N THR A 23 -11.95 -16.40 -4.49
CA THR A 23 -12.71 -17.35 -5.31
C THR A 23 -12.09 -17.73 -6.68
N PRO A 24 -12.36 -18.95 -7.21
CA PRO A 24 -11.84 -19.36 -8.52
C PRO A 24 -12.36 -18.52 -9.70
N TRP A 25 -13.38 -17.69 -9.48
CA TRP A 25 -14.15 -17.02 -10.53
C TRP A 25 -13.77 -15.54 -10.71
N ALA A 26 -13.22 -14.88 -9.68
CA ALA A 26 -12.91 -13.45 -9.73
C ALA A 26 -11.43 -13.14 -10.00
N GLY A 27 -10.54 -14.13 -9.96
CA GLY A 27 -9.12 -13.99 -10.36
C GLY A 27 -8.32 -12.92 -9.62
N ARG A 28 -8.85 -12.36 -8.53
CA ARG A 28 -8.21 -11.33 -7.73
C ARG A 28 -7.30 -11.99 -6.70
N GLN A 29 -6.00 -11.76 -6.85
CA GLN A 29 -5.02 -12.13 -5.83
C GLN A 29 -5.25 -11.25 -4.60
N PHE A 30 -5.40 -11.88 -3.45
CA PHE A 30 -5.53 -11.22 -2.16
C PHE A 30 -4.28 -11.53 -1.36
N MET A 31 -3.62 -10.49 -0.87
CA MET A 31 -2.46 -10.65 0.00
C MET A 31 -2.50 -9.59 1.09
N SER A 32 -2.07 -9.99 2.28
CA SER A 32 -1.88 -9.10 3.41
C SER A 32 -0.47 -9.23 3.94
N PHE A 33 0.01 -8.17 4.57
CA PHE A 33 1.34 -8.08 5.14
C PHE A 33 1.29 -7.31 6.46
N SER A 34 2.35 -7.46 7.25
CA SER A 34 2.57 -6.68 8.45
C SER A 34 3.93 -6.02 8.42
N TYR A 35 4.02 -4.83 9.01
CA TYR A 35 5.26 -4.10 9.21
C TYR A 35 5.19 -3.35 10.54
N SER A 36 6.34 -2.86 11.00
CA SER A 36 6.41 -2.10 12.24
C SER A 36 7.31 -0.89 12.07
N VAL A 37 6.84 0.24 12.57
CA VAL A 37 7.51 1.53 12.47
C VAL A 37 7.15 2.36 13.70
N ASN A 38 8.13 3.08 14.26
CA ASN A 38 7.94 3.93 15.44
C ASN A 38 7.27 3.20 16.64
N GLY A 39 7.55 1.91 16.82
CA GLY A 39 6.97 1.10 17.90
C GLY A 39 5.52 0.66 17.67
N GLN A 40 4.90 1.03 16.55
CA GLN A 40 3.56 0.61 16.16
C GLN A 40 3.63 -0.49 15.10
N ARG A 41 2.72 -1.47 15.21
CA ARG A 41 2.55 -2.53 14.24
C ARG A 41 1.32 -2.27 13.37
N PHE A 42 1.49 -2.42 12.07
CA PHE A 42 0.44 -2.29 11.08
C PHE A 42 0.20 -3.62 10.40
N HIS A 43 -1.07 -3.92 10.11
CA HIS A 43 -1.48 -5.05 9.31
C HIS A 43 -2.37 -4.52 8.19
N LYS A 44 -1.98 -4.78 6.95
CA LYS A 44 -2.64 -4.21 5.77
C LYS A 44 -2.87 -5.27 4.73
N SER A 45 -4.07 -5.31 4.19
CA SER A 45 -4.31 -5.92 2.89
C SER A 45 -3.85 -4.98 1.78
N LEU A 46 -3.46 -5.55 0.65
CA LEU A 46 -3.09 -4.76 -0.53
C LEU A 46 -4.17 -3.76 -0.95
N ASN A 47 -5.44 -4.09 -0.75
CA ASN A 47 -6.56 -3.22 -1.08
C ASN A 47 -6.64 -1.96 -0.20
N GLU A 48 -5.99 -1.97 0.96
CA GLU A 48 -5.89 -0.82 1.87
C GLU A 48 -4.65 0.03 1.60
N THR A 49 -3.76 -0.42 0.70
CA THR A 49 -2.54 0.31 0.33
C THR A 49 -2.79 1.26 -0.83
N VAL A 50 -1.83 2.15 -1.07
CA VAL A 50 -1.84 2.97 -2.29
C VAL A 50 -1.64 2.15 -3.58
N ASP A 51 -1.23 0.88 -3.49
CA ASP A 51 -1.04 -0.03 -4.64
C ASP A 51 -2.32 -0.74 -5.10
N ALA A 52 -3.39 -0.71 -4.29
CA ALA A 52 -4.69 -1.31 -4.60
C ALA A 52 -5.26 -0.91 -5.98
N TRP A 53 -4.74 0.19 -6.53
CA TRP A 53 -5.27 0.89 -7.69
C TRP A 53 -4.58 0.53 -9.02
N SER A 54 -3.51 -0.28 -9.00
CA SER A 54 -2.92 -0.86 -10.21
C SER A 54 -2.79 -2.37 -10.05
N THR A 55 -3.80 -3.12 -10.53
CA THR A 55 -3.80 -4.58 -10.53
C THR A 55 -2.54 -5.18 -11.20
N ALA A 56 -1.95 -4.48 -12.16
CA ALA A 56 -0.71 -4.89 -12.82
C ALA A 56 0.53 -4.71 -11.92
N THR A 57 0.64 -3.56 -11.25
CA THR A 57 1.70 -3.30 -10.26
C THR A 57 1.57 -4.26 -9.08
N LEU A 58 0.34 -4.46 -8.61
CA LEU A 58 -0.02 -5.43 -7.58
C LEU A 58 0.47 -6.82 -7.95
N ARG A 59 0.02 -7.32 -9.10
CA ARG A 59 0.37 -8.66 -9.59
C ARG A 59 1.86 -8.83 -9.71
N LYS A 60 2.60 -7.80 -10.15
CA LYS A 60 4.06 -7.84 -10.26
C LYS A 60 4.75 -7.85 -8.90
N ALA A 61 4.31 -7.00 -7.97
CA ALA A 61 4.88 -6.88 -6.63
C ALA A 61 4.60 -8.12 -5.76
N THR A 62 3.52 -8.84 -6.05
CA THR A 62 3.07 -9.98 -5.25
C THR A 62 3.28 -11.32 -5.94
N TYR A 63 3.83 -11.32 -7.16
CA TYR A 63 4.03 -12.54 -7.93
C TYR A 63 5.02 -13.46 -7.22
N GLY A 64 4.59 -14.68 -6.92
CA GLY A 64 5.45 -15.71 -6.33
C GLY A 64 5.71 -15.54 -4.83
N LEU A 65 5.12 -14.53 -4.17
CA LEU A 65 5.22 -14.38 -2.72
C LEU A 65 4.42 -15.47 -1.99
N GLN A 66 4.95 -15.89 -0.85
CA GLN A 66 4.37 -16.84 0.09
C GLN A 66 4.23 -16.21 1.47
N VAL A 67 3.41 -16.83 2.33
CA VAL A 67 3.29 -16.43 3.73
C VAL A 67 4.64 -16.55 4.42
N GLY A 68 5.04 -15.51 5.15
CA GLY A 68 6.33 -15.42 5.82
C GLY A 68 7.44 -14.77 4.99
N ASP A 69 7.23 -14.57 3.69
CA ASP A 69 8.24 -13.92 2.85
C ASP A 69 8.50 -12.49 3.32
N PRO A 70 9.77 -12.03 3.29
CA PRO A 70 10.10 -10.64 3.59
C PRO A 70 9.62 -9.75 2.44
N VAL A 71 9.07 -8.60 2.79
CA VAL A 71 8.71 -7.54 1.83
C VAL A 71 9.27 -6.21 2.29
N SER A 72 9.62 -5.36 1.33
CA SER A 72 9.87 -3.95 1.60
C SER A 72 8.53 -3.23 1.65
N VAL A 73 8.31 -2.37 2.63
CA VAL A 73 7.11 -1.53 2.74
C VAL A 73 7.55 -0.08 2.77
N TRP A 74 7.10 0.69 1.80
CA TRP A 74 7.19 2.13 1.91
C TRP A 74 6.00 2.64 2.74
N CYS A 75 6.26 3.50 3.73
CA CYS A 75 5.21 4.19 4.48
C CYS A 75 5.54 5.67 4.65
N SER A 76 4.49 6.49 4.76
CA SER A 76 4.60 7.93 4.95
C SER A 76 5.17 8.28 6.33
N LEU A 77 6.04 9.28 6.39
CA LEU A 77 6.60 9.78 7.65
C LEU A 77 5.56 10.51 8.51
N THR A 78 4.54 11.09 7.90
CA THR A 78 3.51 11.88 8.62
C THR A 78 2.32 11.03 9.03
N ASP A 79 2.03 9.97 8.28
CA ASP A 79 0.94 9.04 8.55
C ASP A 79 1.38 7.62 8.13
N PRO A 80 1.94 6.83 9.04
CA PRO A 80 2.45 5.51 8.71
C PRO A 80 1.37 4.54 8.21
N ASP A 81 0.08 4.83 8.41
CA ASP A 81 -1.02 4.02 7.88
C ASP A 81 -1.09 4.07 6.35
N VAL A 82 -0.60 5.16 5.75
CA VAL A 82 -0.43 5.34 4.30
C VAL A 82 0.85 4.62 3.84
N CYS A 83 0.68 3.49 3.14
CA CYS A 83 1.78 2.62 2.73
C CYS A 83 1.57 1.94 1.38
N CYS A 84 2.65 1.40 0.81
CA CYS A 84 2.71 0.49 -0.35
C CYS A 84 3.81 -0.56 -0.20
N ILE A 85 3.73 -1.63 -0.98
CA ILE A 85 4.82 -2.61 -1.10
C ILE A 85 5.88 -2.09 -2.06
N GLY A 86 7.14 -2.27 -1.65
CA GLY A 86 8.32 -1.90 -2.42
C GLY A 86 8.76 -0.47 -2.15
N GLU A 87 8.81 0.33 -3.21
CA GLU A 87 9.35 1.69 -3.19
C GLU A 87 8.25 2.75 -3.18
N LYS A 88 8.66 4.01 -3.01
CA LYS A 88 7.77 5.17 -3.12
C LYS A 88 7.02 5.11 -4.46
N PRO A 89 5.69 5.31 -4.49
CA PRO A 89 4.94 5.30 -5.74
C PRO A 89 5.50 6.37 -6.69
N ALA A 90 5.65 6.04 -7.98
CA ALA A 90 6.12 7.00 -8.99
C ALA A 90 5.01 8.00 -9.39
N GLU A 91 3.75 7.66 -9.12
CA GLU A 91 2.57 8.44 -9.48
C GLU A 91 1.71 8.71 -8.24
N LYS A 92 1.16 9.93 -8.14
CA LYS A 92 0.31 10.33 -7.02
C LYS A 92 -0.91 9.39 -6.94
N PRO A 93 -1.13 8.71 -5.80
CA PRO A 93 -2.31 7.88 -5.60
C PRO A 93 -3.59 8.70 -5.82
N ALA A 94 -4.54 8.15 -6.60
CA ALA A 94 -5.85 8.79 -6.79
C ALA A 94 -6.59 9.00 -5.46
N ILE A 95 -6.32 8.18 -4.44
CA ILE A 95 -6.86 8.33 -3.09
C ILE A 95 -6.33 9.58 -2.37
N LEU A 96 -5.06 9.96 -2.58
CA LEU A 96 -4.54 11.23 -2.05
C LEU A 96 -5.15 12.41 -2.78
N ARG A 97 -5.44 12.29 -4.09
CA ARG A 97 -6.27 13.29 -4.79
C ARG A 97 -7.68 13.36 -4.21
N LEU A 98 -8.29 12.22 -3.88
CA LEU A 98 -9.64 12.16 -3.31
C LEU A 98 -9.68 12.76 -1.90
N ILE A 99 -8.70 12.45 -1.04
CA ILE A 99 -8.56 13.01 0.30
C ILE A 99 -8.27 14.51 0.23
N GLU A 100 -7.45 14.98 -0.72
CA GLU A 100 -7.29 16.42 -0.97
C GLU A 100 -8.59 17.06 -1.48
N THR A 101 -9.35 16.38 -2.33
CA THR A 101 -10.64 16.88 -2.84
C THR A 101 -11.65 16.98 -1.70
N LEU A 102 -11.71 15.98 -0.82
CA LEU A 102 -12.58 15.92 0.34
C LEU A 102 -12.12 16.86 1.47
N GLY A 103 -10.81 17.03 1.66
CA GLY A 103 -10.23 17.99 2.61
C GLY A 103 -10.28 19.44 2.15
N SER A 104 -10.45 19.68 0.83
CA SER A 104 -10.72 21.01 0.28
C SER A 104 -12.17 21.47 0.48
N LEU A 105 -13.08 20.54 0.79
CA LEU A 105 -14.44 20.81 1.24
C LEU A 105 -14.38 21.00 2.77
N GLY A 106 -13.91 22.17 3.22
CA GLY A 106 -13.85 22.52 4.65
C GLY A 106 -15.21 22.41 5.35
N PRO A 107 -15.25 22.43 6.70
CA PRO A 107 -16.53 22.47 7.42
C PRO A 107 -17.25 23.76 7.03
N LEU A 108 -18.52 23.63 6.63
CA LEU A 108 -19.46 24.74 6.48
C LEU A 108 -19.58 25.53 7.79
#